data_AF-A0A7Y2KIJ1-F1
#
_entry.id   AF-A0A7Y2KIJ1-F1
#
_cell.length_a   1.000
_cell.length_b   1.000
_cell.length_c   1.000
_cell.angle_alpha   90.00
_cell.angle_beta   90.00
_cell.angle_gamma   90.00
#
_symmetry.space_group_name_H-M   'P 1'
#
loop_
_entity.id
_entity.type
_entity.pdbx_description
1 polymer ?
#
loop_
_entity_poly.entity_id
_entity_poly.type
_entity_poly.pdbx_seq_one_letter_code
_entity_poly.pdbx_strand_id
1 'polypeptide(L)'
;MTFLEYARVALESLKANRLRSALTMLGVIIGVAAVILLVSLGEGTKNYVEDQFAGLGSNILIVTPGKIETKGGPPVIGAAKHKLTLSDSRILEKKGYLF
;
A
#
# COMPACT_ATOMS: atom_id res chain seq x y z
N MET A 1 -18.80 5.94 -50.26
CA MET A 1 -19.11 5.60 -48.86
C MET A 1 -17.88 5.86 -48.02
N THR A 2 -17.74 7.11 -47.60
CA THR A 2 -16.56 7.58 -46.86
C THR A 2 -16.79 7.46 -45.35
N PHE A 3 -15.73 7.24 -44.58
CA PHE A 3 -15.80 7.17 -43.10
C PHE A 3 -16.46 8.42 -42.48
N LEU A 4 -16.28 9.57 -43.11
CA LEU A 4 -16.92 10.84 -42.75
C LEU A 4 -18.46 10.80 -42.86
N GLU A 5 -19.02 10.10 -43.85
CA GLU A 5 -20.46 9.94 -44.00
C GLU A 5 -21.04 9.07 -42.89
N TYR A 6 -20.37 7.97 -42.53
CA TYR A 6 -20.78 7.12 -41.40
C TYR A 6 -20.77 7.88 -40.07
N ALA A 7 -19.71 8.67 -39.81
CA ALA A 7 -19.63 9.51 -38.61
C ALA A 7 -20.76 10.56 -38.57
N ARG A 8 -21.09 11.17 -39.72
CA ARG A 8 -22.18 12.14 -39.83
C ARG A 8 -23.54 11.50 -39.51
N VAL A 9 -23.84 10.34 -40.09
CA VAL A 9 -25.10 9.61 -39.86
C VAL A 9 -25.23 9.14 -38.40
N ALA A 10 -24.13 8.69 -37.79
CA ALA A 10 -24.11 8.30 -36.38
C ALA A 10 -24.41 9.48 -35.44
N LEU A 11 -23.79 10.64 -35.70
CA LEU A 11 -24.04 11.87 -34.90
C LEU A 11 -25.48 12.37 -35.05
N GLU A 12 -26.06 12.25 -36.24
CA GLU A 12 -27.43 12.64 -36.52
C GLU A 12 -28.43 11.71 -35.81
N SER A 13 -28.14 10.40 -35.80
CA SER A 13 -28.91 9.39 -35.07
C SER A 13 -28.85 9.59 -33.55
N LEU A 14 -27.69 9.99 -33.01
CA LEU A 14 -27.54 10.32 -31.59
C LEU A 14 -28.34 11.58 -31.21
N LYS A 15 -28.42 12.56 -32.11
CA LYS A 15 -29.26 13.76 -31.93
C LYS A 15 -30.75 13.47 -32.03
N ALA A 16 -31.19 12.41 -32.71
CA ALA A 16 -32.60 12.05 -32.81
C ALA A 16 -33.20 11.61 -31.47
N ASN A 17 -32.40 11.03 -30.56
CA ASN A 17 -32.85 10.59 -29.23
C ASN A 17 -31.99 11.15 -28.10
N ARG A 18 -31.95 12.48 -27.99
CA ARG A 18 -31.07 13.21 -27.06
C ARG A 18 -31.14 12.74 -25.62
N LEU A 19 -32.33 12.45 -25.09
CA LEU A 19 -32.50 12.06 -23.69
C LEU A 19 -31.89 10.68 -23.40
N ARG A 20 -32.19 9.68 -24.22
CA ARG A 20 -31.61 8.32 -24.06
C ARG A 20 -30.10 8.34 -24.23
N SER A 21 -29.61 9.05 -25.24
CA SER A 21 -28.18 9.18 -25.49
C SER A 21 -27.46 9.93 -24.36
N ALA A 22 -28.04 10.99 -23.82
CA ALA A 22 -27.45 11.71 -22.68
C ALA A 22 -27.41 10.86 -21.41
N LEU A 23 -28.49 10.16 -21.07
CA LEU A 23 -28.56 9.31 -19.87
C LEU A 23 -27.57 8.13 -19.94
N THR A 24 -27.44 7.51 -21.10
CA THR A 24 -26.48 6.41 -21.30
C THR A 24 -25.03 6.88 -21.21
N MET A 25 -24.70 8.02 -21.83
CA MET A 25 -23.37 8.62 -21.70
C MET A 25 -23.05 9.02 -20.25
N LEU A 26 -24.00 9.65 -19.55
CA LEU A 26 -23.83 10.01 -18.14
C LEU A 26 -23.55 8.79 -17.25
N GLY A 27 -24.28 7.69 -17.46
CA GLY A 27 -24.07 6.45 -16.72
C GLY A 27 -22.64 5.93 -16.88
N VAL A 28 -22.12 5.90 -18.12
CA VAL A 28 -20.75 5.47 -18.39
C VAL A 28 -19.72 6.42 -17.78
N ILE A 29 -19.93 7.74 -17.90
CA ILE A 29 -19.02 8.75 -17.35
C ILE A 29 -18.92 8.62 -15.83
N ILE A 30 -20.05 8.54 -15.13
CA ILE A 30 -20.08 8.41 -13.67
C ILE A 30 -19.48 7.07 -13.24
N GLY A 31 -19.80 5.99 -13.96
CA GLY A 31 -19.27 4.66 -13.67
C GLY A 31 -17.75 4.59 -13.77
N VAL A 32 -17.18 5.09 -14.88
CA VAL A 32 -15.73 5.10 -15.09
C VAL A 32 -15.05 6.06 -14.12
N ALA A 33 -15.63 7.24 -13.85
CA ALA A 33 -15.09 8.19 -12.89
C ALA A 33 -15.00 7.60 -11.47
N ALA A 34 -16.05 6.92 -11.00
CA ALA A 34 -16.06 6.29 -9.68
C ALA A 34 -14.97 5.21 -9.54
N VAL A 35 -14.78 4.39 -10.58
CA VAL A 35 -13.73 3.35 -10.59
C VAL A 35 -12.34 3.99 -10.54
N ILE A 36 -12.07 5.01 -11.38
CA ILE A 36 -10.77 5.69 -11.40
C ILE A 36 -10.48 6.34 -10.04
N LEU A 37 -11.46 7.03 -9.46
CA LEU A 37 -11.31 7.66 -8.15
C LEU A 37 -11.00 6.64 -7.05
N LEU A 38 -11.74 5.54 -7.01
CA LEU A 38 -11.54 4.49 -6.01
C LEU A 38 -10.16 3.86 -6.13
N VAL A 39 -9.72 3.52 -7.34
CA VAL A 39 -8.39 2.93 -7.58
C VAL A 39 -7.29 3.91 -7.18
N SER A 40 -7.40 5.17 -7.63
CA SER A 40 -6.41 6.20 -7.33
C SER A 40 -6.29 6.46 -5.83
N LEU A 41 -7.42 6.53 -5.13
CA LEU A 41 -7.44 6.72 -3.69
C LEU A 41 -6.91 5.49 -2.94
N GLY A 42 -7.26 4.29 -3.39
CA GLY A 42 -6.79 3.04 -2.79
C GLY A 42 -5.28 2.89 -2.89
N GLU A 43 -4.72 3.11 -4.08
CA GLU A 43 -3.28 3.06 -4.31
C GLU A 43 -2.55 4.21 -3.59
N GLY A 44 -3.10 5.42 -3.60
CA GLY A 44 -2.54 6.55 -2.84
C GLY A 44 -2.50 6.29 -1.34
N THR A 45 -3.56 5.68 -0.78
CA THR A 45 -3.61 5.32 0.64
C THR A 45 -2.63 4.21 0.97
N LYS A 46 -2.53 3.19 0.12
CA LYS A 46 -1.54 2.11 0.26
C LYS A 46 -0.13 2.68 0.32
N ASN A 47 0.24 3.55 -0.61
CA ASN A 47 1.56 4.16 -0.65
C ASN A 47 1.82 5.06 0.56
N TYR A 48 0.82 5.85 0.98
CA TYR A 48 0.91 6.66 2.19
C TYR A 48 1.20 5.80 3.43
N VAL A 49 0.47 4.69 3.59
CA VAL A 49 0.70 3.74 4.69
C VAL A 49 2.10 3.15 4.57
N GLU A 50 2.51 2.65 3.40
CA GLU A 50 3.86 2.14 3.18
C GLU A 50 4.94 3.16 3.57
N ASP A 51 4.79 4.43 3.23
CA ASP A 51 5.72 5.49 3.61
C ASP A 51 5.76 5.74 5.13
N GLN A 52 4.60 5.75 5.79
CA GLN A 52 4.55 5.90 7.26
C GLN A 52 5.21 4.72 7.97
N PHE A 53 5.07 3.50 7.44
CA PHE A 53 5.66 2.30 8.00
C PHE A 53 7.11 2.06 7.53
N ALA A 54 7.56 2.66 6.42
CA ALA A 54 8.94 2.62 5.97
C ALA A 54 9.89 3.21 7.01
N GLY A 55 9.45 4.24 7.73
CA GLY A 55 10.17 4.83 8.86
C GLY A 55 10.26 3.95 10.11
N LEU A 56 9.39 2.94 10.25
CA LEU A 56 9.48 1.91 11.30
C LEU A 56 10.54 0.84 10.97
N GLY A 57 11.06 0.86 9.73
CA GLY A 57 12.15 0.01 9.26
C GLY A 57 11.66 -1.38 8.83
N SER A 58 11.99 -1.78 7.60
CA SER A 58 11.85 -3.17 7.13
C SER A 58 12.80 -4.15 7.83
N ASN A 59 13.66 -3.65 8.72
CA ASN A 59 14.72 -4.39 9.38
C ASN A 59 14.59 -4.30 10.91
N ILE A 60 13.45 -4.75 11.46
CA ILE A 60 13.23 -4.78 12.91
C ILE A 60 14.04 -5.93 13.52
N LEU A 61 15.18 -5.60 14.14
CA LEU A 61 15.98 -6.56 14.91
C LEU A 61 15.50 -6.58 16.37
N ILE A 62 14.72 -7.61 16.73
CA ILE A 62 14.26 -7.81 18.12
C ILE A 62 15.36 -8.51 18.91
N VAL A 63 16.01 -7.78 19.83
CA VAL A 63 17.09 -8.31 20.67
C VAL A 63 16.56 -8.64 22.06
N THR A 64 16.55 -9.92 22.41
CA THR A 64 16.18 -10.40 23.75
C THR A 64 17.44 -10.76 24.54
N PRO A 65 17.66 -10.20 25.75
CA PRO A 65 18.83 -10.53 26.56
C PRO A 65 18.79 -11.99 27.02
N GLY A 66 19.91 -12.70 26.87
CA GLY A 66 20.06 -14.10 27.30
C GLY A 66 20.14 -14.25 28.82
N LYS A 67 19.74 -15.44 29.32
CA LYS A 67 19.89 -15.85 30.73
C LYS A 67 21.30 -16.42 30.97
N ILE A 68 21.85 -16.18 32.16
CA ILE A 68 23.17 -16.71 32.57
C ILE A 68 23.04 -18.13 33.17
N GLU A 69 21.83 -18.59 33.51
CA GLU A 69 21.60 -19.92 34.09
C GLU A 69 20.55 -20.73 33.33
N THR A 70 21.00 -21.85 32.75
CA THR A 70 20.20 -22.93 32.17
C THR A 70 19.69 -23.85 33.28
N LYS A 71 18.62 -23.45 33.97
CA LYS A 71 17.71 -24.45 34.57
C LYS A 71 16.55 -24.63 33.59
N GLY A 72 16.37 -25.88 33.14
CA GLY A 72 15.51 -26.32 32.02
C GLY A 72 14.01 -26.08 32.22
N GLY A 73 13.61 -24.83 32.42
CA GLY A 73 12.23 -24.37 32.39
C GLY A 73 11.95 -23.52 31.15
N PRO A 74 10.67 -23.39 30.74
CA PRO A 74 10.27 -22.59 29.59
C PRO A 74 10.78 -21.14 29.69
N PRO A 75 11.15 -20.50 28.57
CA PRO A 75 11.70 -19.15 28.57
C PRO A 75 10.68 -18.14 29.14
N VAL A 76 10.96 -17.62 30.34
CA VAL A 76 10.20 -16.52 30.94
C VAL A 76 10.75 -15.20 30.40
N ILE A 77 9.97 -14.53 29.55
CA ILE A 77 10.23 -13.17 29.07
C ILE A 77 10.41 -12.26 30.30
N GLY A 78 11.57 -11.60 30.42
CA GLY A 78 11.88 -10.67 31.51
C GLY A 78 12.74 -11.23 32.67
N ALA A 79 13.09 -12.51 32.67
CA ALA A 79 13.94 -13.11 33.72
C ALA A 79 15.47 -13.00 33.45
N ALA A 80 15.87 -12.15 32.51
CA ALA A 80 17.27 -11.94 32.15
C ALA A 80 17.93 -10.96 33.13
N LYS A 81 19.00 -11.40 33.82
CA LYS A 81 19.82 -10.53 34.68
C LYS A 81 20.83 -9.68 33.89
N HIS A 82 21.05 -9.98 32.60
CA HIS A 82 21.94 -9.18 31.78
C HIS A 82 21.18 -7.97 31.22
N LYS A 83 21.55 -6.78 31.71
CA LYS A 83 21.00 -5.53 31.20
C LYS A 83 21.62 -5.27 29.83
N LEU A 84 20.78 -5.07 28.82
CA LEU A 84 21.25 -4.56 27.53
C LEU A 84 21.95 -3.23 27.79
N THR A 85 23.24 -3.16 27.48
CA THR A 85 24.06 -1.97 27.73
C THR A 85 24.21 -1.20 26.41
N LEU A 86 24.41 0.12 26.50
CA LEU A 86 24.63 0.97 25.32
C LEU A 86 25.88 0.54 24.49
N SER A 87 26.78 -0.26 25.05
CA SER A 87 27.87 -0.90 24.31
C SER A 87 27.39 -1.96 23.33
N ASP A 88 26.29 -2.66 23.65
CA ASP A 88 25.76 -3.76 22.84
C ASP A 88 25.11 -3.23 21.55
N SER A 89 24.49 -2.04 21.60
CA SER A 89 23.93 -1.40 20.41
C SER A 89 24.98 -1.07 19.36
N ARG A 90 26.18 -0.62 19.76
CA ARG A 90 27.29 -0.34 18.83
C ARG A 90 27.85 -1.59 18.15
N ILE A 91 27.85 -2.74 18.84
CA ILE A 91 28.28 -4.02 18.25
C ILE A 91 27.26 -4.50 17.22
N LEU A 92 25.97 -4.30 17.51
CA LEU A 92 24.88 -4.65 16.59
C LEU A 92 24.84 -3.72 15.37
N GLU A 93 25.09 -2.42 15.54
CA GLU A 93 25.22 -1.47 14.43
C GLU A 93 26.35 -1.86 13.47
N LYS A 94 27.50 -2.28 14.01
CA LYS A 94 28.65 -2.72 13.21
C LYS A 94 28.42 -4.06 12.49
N LYS A 95 27.54 -4.91 13.00
CA LYS A 95 27.14 -6.19 12.37
C LYS A 95 25.93 -6.05 11.43
N GLY A 96 25.05 -5.08 11.65
CA GLY A 96 23.89 -4.80 10.80
C GLY A 96 24.25 -4.27 9.41
N TYR A 97 25.50 -3.84 9.19
CA TYR A 97 26.05 -3.47 7.87
C TYR A 97 26.54 -4.68 7.03
N LEU A 98 26.47 -5.91 7.54
CA LEU A 98 26.95 -7.12 6.86
C LEU A 98 25.83 -7.98 6.23
N PHE A 99 24.58 -7.50 6.19
CA PHE A 99 23.46 -8.11 5.49
C PHE A 99 22.66 -7.07 4.71
#